data_AF-A0A9C9G286-F1
#
_entry.id   AF-A0A9C9G286-F1
#
_cell.length_a   1.000
_cell.length_b   1.000
_cell.length_c   1.000
_cell.angle_alpha   90.00
_cell.angle_beta   90.00
_cell.angle_gamma   90.00
#
_symmetry.space_group_name_H-M   'P 1'
#
loop_
_entity.id
_entity.type
_entity.pdbx_description
1 polymer ?
#
loop_
_entity_poly.entity_id
_entity_poly.type
_entity_poly.pdbx_seq_one_letter_code
_entity_poly.pdbx_strand_id
1 'polypeptide(L)'
;MIGFYLLAFALVLLSMAVLIWPLYRHRQLDNIDRRQQNIDIARERLAELKADQASGKLTQEGFEQQRNELEATVLEDTLTDETVTTDLTPARHGAQQMVAVLLIALLLPAAAGFLYLILGTPQAIEGIPVAQSQQQASPEKIQDMVVKLAAKMAKNPNDSKGWFMLARSYMVLQQYPEAIKALQHVRDLEGDKPEVLVSYADALAMTRGGDLSGDITDMLAKVLQQDPSNVEGLWLSGMAARQRGDFTSALKFWRRTLPLVKSDARALAQLQDLIRQTEQGATQSAAGKTAATATAESPRLTVKVSLSPKLLNKASPDDTVFIYARALQGTPLPLAIVRKKVSDLPLSIILDDSMAMVPSASLSKYSKVRLTARITLSGKAKPASGDLIGEVSPVAVNQTEPIEVVIAQVVP
;
A
#
# COMPACT_ATOMS: atom_id res chain seq x y z
N MET A 1 14.78 28.01 17.04
CA MET A 1 15.75 27.47 18.02
C MET A 1 15.45 27.94 19.43
N ILE A 2 15.58 29.23 19.73
CA ILE A 2 15.26 29.80 21.05
C ILE A 2 13.79 29.52 21.45
N GLY A 3 12.85 29.56 20.49
CA GLY A 3 11.42 29.31 20.77
C GLY A 3 11.08 27.93 21.34
N PHE A 4 11.76 26.86 20.91
CA PHE A 4 11.51 25.51 21.45
C PHE A 4 12.02 25.38 22.88
N TYR A 5 13.26 25.84 23.13
CA TYR A 5 13.84 25.83 24.47
C TYR A 5 13.08 26.77 25.42
N LEU A 6 12.61 27.92 24.94
CA LEU A 6 11.73 28.81 25.72
C LEU A 6 10.39 28.15 26.04
N LEU A 7 9.78 27.44 25.09
CA LEU A 7 8.51 26.76 25.31
C LEU A 7 8.65 25.55 26.26
N ALA A 8 9.71 24.76 26.10
CA ALA A 8 10.03 23.67 27.02
C ALA A 8 10.33 24.21 28.44
N PHE A 9 11.12 25.27 28.55
CA PHE A 9 11.40 25.92 29.83
C PHE A 9 10.14 26.53 30.46
N ALA A 10 9.26 27.16 29.66
CA ALA A 10 7.99 27.70 30.12
C ALA A 10 7.06 26.59 30.65
N LEU A 11 7.01 25.43 30.00
CA LEU A 11 6.22 24.29 30.47
C LEU A 11 6.76 23.71 31.77
N VAL A 12 8.09 23.65 31.94
CA VAL A 12 8.71 23.23 33.20
C VAL A 12 8.38 24.21 34.32
N LEU A 13 8.52 25.52 34.07
CA LEU A 13 8.16 26.55 35.06
C LEU A 13 6.67 26.51 35.43
N LEU A 14 5.78 26.31 34.45
CA LEU A 14 4.35 26.14 34.70
C LEU A 14 4.08 24.92 35.59
N SER A 15 4.74 23.79 35.33
CA SER A 15 4.59 22.58 36.14
C SER A 15 5.07 22.79 37.58
N MET A 16 6.20 23.48 37.78
CA MET A 16 6.69 23.85 39.11
C MET A 16 5.72 24.80 39.82
N ALA A 17 5.18 25.80 39.13
CA ALA A 17 4.22 26.72 39.70
C ALA A 17 2.95 26.01 40.18
N VAL A 18 2.41 25.07 39.38
CA VAL A 18 1.24 24.26 39.76
C VAL A 18 1.52 23.37 40.97
N LEU A 19 2.73 22.82 41.10
CA LEU A 19 3.11 21.98 42.25
C LEU A 19 3.39 22.79 43.52
N ILE A 20 3.99 23.97 43.40
CA ILE A 20 4.38 24.81 44.54
C ILE A 20 3.20 25.63 45.08
N TRP A 21 2.27 26.05 44.23
CA TRP A 21 1.10 26.85 44.59
C TRP A 21 0.22 26.26 45.73
N PRO A 22 -0.22 24.97 45.68
CA PRO A 22 -1.04 24.41 46.74
C PRO A 22 -0.30 24.29 48.08
N LEU A 23 1.03 24.13 48.05
CA LEU A 23 1.88 24.08 49.24
C LEU A 23 2.02 25.44 49.93
N TYR A 24 2.04 26.53 49.16
CA TYR A 24 2.07 27.88 49.72
C TYR A 24 0.72 28.28 50.30
N ARG A 25 -0.39 27.85 49.68
CA ARG A 25 -1.75 28.30 50.03
C ARG A 25 -2.36 27.60 51.26
N HIS A 26 -1.93 26.38 51.58
CA HIS A 26 -2.48 25.64 52.74
C HIS A 26 -2.00 26.13 54.11
N ARG A 27 -0.96 26.98 54.17
CA ARG A 27 -0.37 27.40 55.45
C ARG A 27 -1.03 28.64 56.07
N GLN A 28 -1.80 29.41 55.30
CA GLN A 28 -2.44 30.65 55.77
C GLN A 28 -3.95 30.51 56.07
N LEU A 29 -4.65 29.59 55.42
CA LEU A 29 -6.09 29.39 55.63
C LEU A 29 -6.39 28.70 56.97
N ASP A 30 -5.54 27.76 57.37
CA ASP A 30 -5.77 26.93 58.57
C ASP A 30 -5.72 27.72 59.89
N ASN A 31 -4.94 28.82 59.95
CA ASN A 31 -4.84 29.65 61.15
C ASN A 31 -6.02 30.63 61.31
N ILE A 32 -6.56 31.15 60.20
CA ILE A 32 -7.69 32.09 60.25
C ILE A 32 -8.99 31.34 60.57
N ASP A 33 -9.20 30.18 59.96
CA ASP A 33 -10.41 29.37 60.18
C ASP A 33 -10.51 28.84 61.63
N ARG A 34 -9.39 28.44 62.25
CA ARG A 34 -9.39 27.93 63.64
C ARG A 34 -9.75 29.00 64.68
N ARG A 35 -9.21 30.21 64.55
CA ARG A 35 -9.55 31.33 65.46
C ARG A 35 -11.04 31.68 65.37
N GLN A 36 -11.57 31.70 64.15
CA GLN A 36 -12.97 32.03 63.91
C GLN A 36 -13.91 30.94 64.47
N GLN A 37 -13.56 29.66 64.29
CA GLN A 37 -14.29 28.53 64.88
C GLN A 37 -14.29 28.55 66.41
N ASN A 38 -13.16 28.83 67.06
CA ASN A 38 -13.08 28.88 68.52
C ASN A 38 -13.95 29.99 69.12
N ILE A 39 -14.00 31.16 68.46
CA ILE A 39 -14.85 32.28 68.87
C ILE A 39 -16.34 31.93 68.74
N ASP A 40 -16.73 31.25 67.66
CA ASP A 40 -18.13 30.88 67.44
C ASP A 40 -18.60 29.80 68.44
N ILE A 41 -17.77 28.82 68.78
CA ILE A 41 -18.05 27.84 69.83
C ILE A 41 -18.22 28.51 71.20
N ALA A 42 -17.37 29.49 71.52
CA ALA A 42 -17.48 30.23 72.78
C ALA A 42 -18.79 31.04 72.86
N ARG A 43 -19.22 31.64 71.75
CA ARG A 43 -20.52 32.36 71.67
C ARG A 43 -21.70 31.43 71.91
N GLU A 44 -21.67 30.24 71.33
CA GLU A 44 -22.73 29.23 71.51
C GLU A 44 -22.84 28.81 72.98
N ARG A 45 -21.71 28.49 73.63
CA ARG A 45 -21.69 28.16 75.07
C ARG A 45 -22.19 29.30 75.94
N LEU A 46 -21.84 30.55 75.62
CA LEU A 46 -22.33 31.70 76.37
C LEU A 46 -23.85 31.91 76.20
N ALA A 47 -24.41 31.59 75.03
CA ALA A 47 -25.85 31.62 74.82
C ALA A 47 -26.56 30.52 75.62
N GLU A 48 -25.98 29.32 75.70
CA GLU A 48 -26.48 28.21 76.51
C GLU A 48 -26.49 28.56 78.01
N LEU A 49 -25.40 29.12 78.53
CA LEU A 49 -25.31 29.56 79.93
C LEU A 49 -26.39 30.61 80.29
N LYS A 50 -26.67 31.55 79.37
CA LYS A 50 -27.74 32.55 79.54
C LYS A 50 -29.13 31.90 79.55
N ALA A 51 -29.36 30.89 78.72
CA ALA A 51 -30.63 30.16 78.70
C ALA A 51 -30.85 29.35 79.99
N ASP A 52 -29.78 28.73 80.52
CA ASP A 52 -29.85 27.99 81.78
C ASP A 52 -30.06 28.89 83.00
N GLN A 53 -29.47 30.10 83.00
CA GLN A 53 -29.77 31.12 83.99
C GLN A 53 -31.23 31.60 83.90
N ALA A 54 -31.73 31.88 82.69
CA ALA A 54 -33.11 32.33 82.48
C ALA A 54 -34.15 31.27 82.84
N SER A 55 -33.81 29.98 82.68
CA SER A 55 -34.66 28.85 83.09
C SER A 55 -34.55 28.48 84.57
N GLY A 56 -33.73 29.20 85.35
CA GLY A 56 -33.55 29.00 86.78
C GLY A 56 -32.73 27.76 87.16
N LYS A 57 -32.09 27.10 86.18
CA LYS A 57 -31.20 25.95 86.41
C LYS A 57 -29.85 26.38 86.97
N LEU A 58 -29.42 27.60 86.68
CA LEU A 58 -28.14 28.16 87.11
C LEU A 58 -28.37 29.40 87.98
N THR A 59 -27.72 29.45 89.15
CA THR A 59 -27.76 30.63 90.02
C THR A 59 -26.96 31.79 89.42
N GLN A 60 -27.26 33.03 89.81
CA GLN A 60 -26.55 34.22 89.33
C GLN A 60 -25.02 34.10 89.55
N GLU A 61 -24.60 33.64 90.72
CA GLU A 61 -23.19 33.44 91.05
C GLU A 61 -22.55 32.33 90.19
N GLY A 62 -23.28 31.24 89.94
CA GLY A 62 -22.81 30.15 89.08
C GLY A 62 -22.63 30.58 87.61
N PHE A 63 -23.53 31.42 87.10
CA PHE A 63 -23.41 32.01 85.77
C PHE A 63 -22.17 32.89 85.64
N GLU A 64 -21.93 33.78 86.61
CA GLU A 64 -20.77 34.68 86.57
C GLU A 64 -19.45 33.92 86.67
N GLN A 65 -19.37 32.87 87.48
CA GLN A 65 -18.19 32.02 87.56
C GLN A 65 -17.91 31.33 86.22
N GLN A 66 -18.89 30.65 85.64
CA GLN A 66 -18.72 29.91 84.38
C GLN A 66 -18.45 30.84 83.18
N ARG A 67 -19.04 32.04 83.16
CA ARG A 67 -18.74 33.05 82.15
C ARG A 67 -17.29 33.52 82.25
N ASN A 68 -16.81 33.81 83.45
CA ASN A 68 -15.44 34.29 83.64
C ASN A 68 -14.39 33.21 83.29
N GLU A 69 -14.66 31.93 83.59
CA GLU A 69 -13.82 30.81 83.14
C GLU A 69 -13.79 30.65 81.61
N LEU A 70 -14.95 30.82 80.95
CA LEU A 70 -15.05 30.80 79.49
C LEU A 70 -14.28 31.97 78.86
N GLU A 71 -14.40 33.17 79.41
CA GLU A 71 -13.65 34.36 78.94
C GLU A 71 -12.14 34.17 79.12
N ALA A 72 -11.70 33.65 80.27
CA ALA A 72 -10.29 33.37 80.53
C ALA A 72 -9.72 32.33 79.53
N THR A 73 -10.49 31.29 79.23
CA THR A 73 -10.09 30.25 78.26
C THR A 73 -9.96 30.83 76.85
N VAL A 74 -10.89 31.67 76.42
CA VAL A 74 -10.84 32.33 75.09
C VAL A 74 -9.68 33.32 74.99
N LEU A 75 -9.40 34.06 76.06
CA LEU A 75 -8.24 34.95 76.16
C LEU A 75 -6.92 34.17 76.10
N GLU A 76 -6.81 33.04 76.80
CA GLU A 76 -5.62 32.21 76.77
C GLU A 76 -5.41 31.58 75.38
N ASP A 77 -6.45 31.04 74.74
CA ASP A 77 -6.37 30.49 73.38
C ASP A 77 -6.02 31.56 72.32
N THR A 78 -6.42 32.81 72.52
CA THR A 78 -6.09 33.92 71.59
C THR A 78 -4.70 34.52 71.83
N LEU A 79 -4.20 34.52 73.07
CA LEU A 79 -2.86 35.01 73.44
C LEU A 79 -1.76 33.96 73.19
N THR A 80 -2.06 32.68 73.32
CA THR A 80 -1.10 31.58 73.06
C THR A 80 -0.71 31.55 71.58
N ASP A 81 -1.57 32.04 70.69
CA ASP A 81 -1.33 32.11 69.25
C ASP A 81 -0.48 33.33 68.82
N GLU A 82 -0.18 34.26 69.73
CA GLU A 82 0.79 35.36 69.54
C GLU A 82 2.19 35.04 70.10
N THR A 83 2.30 34.06 71.01
CA THR A 83 3.56 33.76 71.73
C THR A 83 4.31 32.53 71.22
N VAL A 84 3.94 31.94 70.08
CA VAL A 84 4.81 30.97 69.37
C VAL A 84 5.86 31.73 68.55
N THR A 85 6.70 32.50 69.24
CA THR A 85 8.05 32.79 68.76
C THR A 85 8.98 31.72 69.32
N THR A 86 9.61 30.98 68.40
CA THR A 86 10.77 30.12 68.63
C THR A 86 10.59 28.95 69.61
N ASP A 87 10.04 27.85 69.09
CA ASP A 87 10.60 26.53 69.42
C ASP A 87 10.94 25.77 68.13
N LEU A 88 12.25 25.60 67.92
CA LEU A 88 12.86 24.83 66.86
C LEU A 88 12.64 23.33 67.12
N THR A 89 11.42 22.85 66.92
CA THR A 89 11.21 21.44 66.58
C THR A 89 10.51 21.38 65.22
N PRO A 90 11.25 21.11 64.12
CA PRO A 90 10.62 21.12 62.82
C PRO A 90 9.65 19.95 62.75
N ALA A 91 8.47 20.25 62.22
CA ALA A 91 7.60 19.31 61.53
C ALA A 91 8.44 18.48 60.54
N ARG A 92 9.08 17.40 61.02
CA ARG A 92 9.98 16.57 60.23
C ARG A 92 9.24 16.02 59.01
N HIS A 93 7.97 15.65 59.17
CA HIS A 93 7.16 15.14 58.05
C HIS A 93 6.82 16.21 57.01
N GLY A 94 6.42 17.43 57.39
CA GLY A 94 6.09 18.49 56.42
C GLY A 94 7.32 19.06 55.70
N ALA A 95 8.43 19.26 56.43
CA ALA A 95 9.68 19.71 55.84
C ALA A 95 10.33 18.64 54.96
N GLN A 96 10.30 17.36 55.37
CA GLN A 96 10.82 16.25 54.54
C GLN A 96 9.96 16.02 53.29
N GLN A 97 8.64 16.18 53.38
CA GLN A 97 7.76 16.14 52.20
C GLN A 97 8.02 17.30 51.26
N MET A 98 8.27 18.52 51.77
CA MET A 98 8.65 19.67 50.93
C MET A 98 10.01 19.46 50.24
N VAL A 99 11.00 18.92 50.96
CA VAL A 99 12.31 18.57 50.39
C VAL A 99 12.18 17.47 49.34
N ALA A 100 11.35 16.44 49.58
CA ALA A 100 11.09 15.38 48.60
C ALA A 100 10.41 15.91 47.34
N VAL A 101 9.41 16.79 47.47
CA VAL A 101 8.74 17.43 46.32
C VAL A 101 9.71 18.31 45.54
N LEU A 102 10.56 19.10 46.22
CA LEU A 102 11.58 19.92 45.56
C LEU A 102 12.64 19.07 44.86
N LEU A 103 13.07 17.97 45.48
CA LEU A 103 14.01 17.03 44.87
C LEU A 103 13.41 16.35 43.64
N ILE A 104 12.16 15.91 43.68
CA ILE A 104 11.47 15.33 42.52
C ILE A 104 11.29 16.39 41.42
N ALA A 105 10.88 17.61 41.78
CA ALA A 105 10.71 18.71 40.84
C ALA A 105 12.03 19.09 40.14
N LEU A 106 13.17 18.87 40.77
CA LEU A 106 14.50 19.11 40.19
C LEU A 106 15.05 17.91 39.43
N LEU A 107 14.95 16.71 40.01
CA LEU A 107 15.53 15.47 39.48
C LEU A 107 14.76 14.96 38.28
N LEU A 108 13.44 15.13 38.22
CA LEU A 108 12.62 14.60 37.13
C LEU A 108 12.91 15.32 35.79
N PRO A 109 12.99 16.67 35.72
CA PRO A 109 13.42 17.35 34.50
C PRO A 109 14.88 17.08 34.15
N ALA A 110 15.77 16.97 35.14
CA ALA A 110 17.18 16.67 34.91
C ALA A 110 17.37 15.26 34.32
N ALA A 111 16.68 14.26 34.86
CA ALA A 111 16.66 12.90 34.34
C ALA A 111 16.03 12.83 32.94
N ALA A 112 14.95 13.58 32.69
CA ALA A 112 14.35 13.69 31.37
C ALA A 112 15.30 14.32 30.35
N GLY A 113 16.02 15.39 30.73
CA GLY A 113 17.06 16.01 29.90
C GLY A 113 18.23 15.07 29.62
N PHE A 114 18.68 14.33 30.64
CA PHE A 114 19.76 13.34 30.49
C PHE A 114 19.34 12.16 29.59
N LEU A 115 18.13 11.62 29.77
CA LEU A 115 17.56 10.61 28.88
C LEU A 115 17.40 11.14 27.45
N TYR A 116 17.01 12.41 27.28
CA TYR A 116 16.95 13.04 25.96
C TYR A 116 18.33 13.13 25.29
N LEU A 117 19.42 13.27 26.06
CA LEU A 117 20.78 13.23 25.49
C LEU A 117 21.22 11.82 25.06
N ILE A 118 20.72 10.76 25.70
CA ILE A 118 21.08 9.37 25.39
C ILE A 118 20.18 8.76 24.31
N LEU A 119 18.86 8.95 24.43
CA LEU A 119 17.85 8.36 23.53
C LEU A 119 17.37 9.33 22.45
N GLY A 120 17.43 10.64 22.71
CA GLY A 120 16.95 11.65 21.79
C GLY A 120 18.00 12.02 20.74
N THR A 121 17.56 12.73 19.71
CA THR A 121 18.42 13.30 18.68
C THR A 121 18.56 14.81 18.93
N PRO A 122 19.47 15.26 19.81
CA PRO A 122 19.64 16.69 20.11
C PRO A 122 19.98 17.51 18.85
N GLN A 123 20.61 16.87 17.86
CA GLN A 123 20.93 17.41 16.54
C GLN A 123 19.69 17.76 15.68
N ALA A 124 18.51 17.21 15.98
CA ALA A 124 17.28 17.55 15.26
C ALA A 124 16.76 18.96 15.60
N ILE A 125 17.13 19.51 16.77
CA ILE A 125 16.75 20.86 17.22
C ILE A 125 17.68 21.92 16.65
N GLU A 126 18.92 21.58 16.30
CA GLU A 126 19.84 22.49 15.60
C GLU A 126 19.39 22.84 14.18
N GLY A 127 18.25 22.28 13.75
CA GLY A 127 17.78 22.41 12.40
C GLY A 127 18.70 21.59 11.54
N ILE A 128 18.19 20.48 11.04
CA ILE A 128 18.62 20.08 9.70
C ILE A 128 18.47 21.36 8.87
N PRO A 129 19.53 21.92 8.26
CA PRO A 129 19.32 23.01 7.33
C PRO A 129 18.45 22.38 6.24
N VAL A 130 17.15 22.70 6.25
CA VAL A 130 16.22 22.26 5.21
C VAL A 130 16.60 22.92 3.87
N ALA A 131 17.60 23.81 3.88
CA ALA A 131 18.31 24.35 2.72
C ALA A 131 19.63 23.62 2.35
N GLN A 132 20.14 22.66 3.15
CA GLN A 132 21.31 21.81 2.81
C GLN A 132 21.00 20.30 2.80
N SER A 133 19.82 19.88 3.24
CA SER A 133 19.28 18.54 2.93
C SER A 133 18.68 18.44 1.51
N GLN A 134 18.81 19.52 0.73
CA GLN A 134 18.73 19.55 -0.73
C GLN A 134 20.10 19.62 -1.42
N GLN A 135 21.23 19.60 -0.70
CA GLN A 135 22.32 18.80 -1.23
C GLN A 135 21.83 17.36 -1.07
N GLN A 136 21.20 16.86 -2.14
CA GLN A 136 21.35 15.48 -2.54
C GLN A 136 22.71 15.04 -2.01
N ALA A 137 22.76 14.04 -1.11
CA ALA A 137 23.99 13.29 -0.97
C ALA A 137 24.35 12.97 -2.41
N SER A 138 25.35 13.68 -2.95
CA SER A 138 25.61 13.63 -4.38
C SER A 138 25.76 12.15 -4.70
N PRO A 139 25.25 11.65 -5.83
CA PRO A 139 25.38 10.23 -6.17
C PRO A 139 26.80 9.71 -5.90
N GLU A 140 27.80 10.56 -6.12
CA GLU A 140 29.21 10.41 -5.74
C GLU A 140 29.47 10.17 -4.24
N LYS A 141 28.90 10.94 -3.32
CA LYS A 141 29.05 10.72 -1.86
C LYS A 141 28.44 9.40 -1.40
N ILE A 142 27.30 9.00 -1.98
CA ILE A 142 26.69 7.69 -1.68
C ILE A 142 27.59 6.57 -2.22
N GLN A 143 28.11 6.74 -3.44
CA GLN A 143 29.07 5.82 -4.04
C GLN A 143 30.32 5.65 -3.15
N ASP A 144 30.92 6.75 -2.67
CA ASP A 144 32.10 6.74 -1.79
C ASP A 144 31.85 5.99 -0.48
N MET A 145 30.67 6.17 0.11
CA MET A 145 30.27 5.45 1.32
C MET A 145 30.17 3.94 1.06
N VAL A 146 29.59 3.55 -0.09
CA VAL A 146 29.49 2.15 -0.50
C VAL A 146 30.86 1.54 -0.78
N VAL A 147 31.79 2.28 -1.40
CA VAL A 147 33.17 1.83 -1.62
C VAL A 147 33.89 1.58 -0.29
N LYS A 148 33.76 2.49 0.68
CA LYS A 148 34.33 2.29 2.03
C LYS A 148 33.71 1.09 2.74
N LEU A 149 32.40 0.90 2.61
CA LEU A 149 31.71 -0.27 3.16
C LEU A 149 32.23 -1.56 2.51
N ALA A 150 32.36 -1.61 1.20
CA ALA A 150 32.91 -2.75 0.47
C ALA A 150 34.33 -3.09 0.92
N ALA A 151 35.21 -2.07 1.09
CA ALA A 151 36.55 -2.28 1.61
C ALA A 151 36.57 -2.83 3.05
N LYS A 152 35.62 -2.42 3.89
CA LYS A 152 35.45 -2.98 5.25
C LYS A 152 34.98 -4.43 5.21
N MET A 153 34.06 -4.77 4.30
CA MET A 153 33.53 -6.12 4.12
C MET A 153 34.59 -7.08 3.58
N ALA A 154 35.45 -6.61 2.66
CA ALA A 154 36.61 -7.38 2.20
C ALA A 154 37.57 -7.77 3.34
N LYS A 155 37.70 -6.92 4.37
CA LYS A 155 38.51 -7.23 5.57
C LYS A 155 37.79 -8.10 6.60
N ASN A 156 36.46 -8.17 6.53
CA ASN A 156 35.62 -8.93 7.46
C ASN A 156 34.69 -9.87 6.67
N PRO A 157 35.24 -10.90 6.00
CA PRO A 157 34.47 -11.73 5.07
C PRO A 157 33.33 -12.50 5.76
N ASN A 158 33.41 -12.75 7.06
CA ASN A 158 32.41 -13.51 7.81
C ASN A 158 31.26 -12.63 8.36
N ASP A 159 31.29 -11.31 8.16
CA ASP A 159 30.20 -10.41 8.60
C ASP A 159 29.03 -10.43 7.61
N SER A 160 28.23 -11.50 7.69
CA SER A 160 27.06 -11.69 6.82
C SER A 160 26.09 -10.49 6.82
N LYS A 161 25.81 -9.91 8.00
CA LYS A 161 24.92 -8.74 8.11
C LYS A 161 25.48 -7.53 7.35
N GLY A 162 26.78 -7.31 7.47
CA GLY A 162 27.48 -6.26 6.73
C GLY A 162 27.43 -6.48 5.21
N TRP A 163 27.62 -7.71 4.75
CA TRP A 163 27.49 -8.07 3.33
C TRP A 163 26.07 -7.89 2.80
N PHE A 164 25.05 -8.23 3.58
CA PHE A 164 23.65 -8.01 3.20
C PHE A 164 23.31 -6.52 3.09
N MET A 165 23.82 -5.69 4.02
CA MET A 165 23.67 -4.24 3.93
C MET A 165 24.41 -3.65 2.73
N LEU A 166 25.59 -4.19 2.40
CA LEU A 166 26.34 -3.79 1.20
C LEU A 166 25.53 -4.11 -0.06
N ALA A 167 24.92 -5.30 -0.15
CA ALA A 167 24.06 -5.67 -1.25
C ALA A 167 22.86 -4.73 -1.41
N ARG A 168 22.16 -4.40 -0.32
CA ARG A 168 21.06 -3.41 -0.36
C ARG A 168 21.53 -2.05 -0.84
N SER A 169 22.73 -1.64 -0.45
CA SER A 169 23.31 -0.38 -0.91
C SER A 169 23.60 -0.40 -2.41
N TYR A 170 24.10 -1.53 -2.93
CA TYR A 170 24.27 -1.76 -4.36
C TYR A 170 22.93 -1.75 -5.12
N MET A 171 21.86 -2.34 -4.56
CA MET A 171 20.51 -2.27 -5.14
C MET A 171 20.01 -0.82 -5.29
N VAL A 172 20.19 0.01 -4.25
CA VAL A 172 19.81 1.44 -4.30
C VAL A 172 20.60 2.21 -5.36
N LEU A 173 21.88 1.88 -5.52
CA LEU A 173 22.74 2.46 -6.56
C LEU A 173 22.53 1.84 -7.95
N GLN A 174 21.58 0.91 -8.10
CA GLN A 174 21.32 0.15 -9.33
C GLN A 174 22.53 -0.65 -9.84
N GLN A 175 23.47 -0.97 -8.94
CA GLN A 175 24.64 -1.80 -9.18
C GLN A 175 24.27 -3.28 -8.93
N TYR A 176 23.31 -3.78 -9.72
CA TYR A 176 22.73 -5.11 -9.52
C TYR A 176 23.75 -6.27 -9.60
N PRO A 177 24.74 -6.27 -10.51
CA PRO A 177 25.77 -7.32 -10.54
C PRO A 177 26.60 -7.41 -9.25
N GLU A 178 26.92 -6.27 -8.64
CA GLU A 178 27.64 -6.19 -7.37
C GLU A 178 26.76 -6.63 -6.20
N ALA A 179 25.46 -6.27 -6.22
CA ALA A 179 24.48 -6.74 -5.25
C ALA A 179 24.38 -8.28 -5.26
N ILE A 180 24.32 -8.90 -6.44
CA ILE A 180 24.28 -10.36 -6.61
C ILE A 180 25.51 -11.02 -5.96
N LYS A 181 26.72 -10.49 -6.20
CA LYS A 181 27.96 -11.02 -5.61
C LYS A 181 27.93 -10.92 -4.08
N ALA A 182 27.52 -9.77 -3.55
CA ALA A 182 27.43 -9.57 -2.10
C ALA A 182 26.36 -10.50 -1.47
N LEU A 183 25.20 -10.68 -2.10
CA LEU A 183 24.17 -11.62 -1.63
C LEU A 183 24.62 -13.07 -1.76
N GLN A 184 25.39 -13.42 -2.78
CA GLN A 184 25.96 -14.76 -2.91
C GLN A 184 26.93 -15.06 -1.75
N HIS A 185 27.77 -14.10 -1.37
CA HIS A 185 28.59 -14.25 -0.16
C HIS A 185 27.75 -14.47 1.11
N VAL A 186 26.64 -13.75 1.27
CA VAL A 186 25.71 -13.97 2.40
C VAL A 186 25.14 -15.39 2.36
N ARG A 187 24.72 -15.88 1.17
CA ARG A 187 24.20 -17.25 0.99
C ARG A 187 25.25 -18.31 1.27
N ASP A 188 26.52 -18.08 0.93
CA ASP A 188 27.60 -19.02 1.22
C ASP A 188 27.84 -19.15 2.74
N LEU A 189 27.62 -18.06 3.50
CA LEU A 189 27.80 -18.04 4.96
C LEU A 189 26.59 -18.57 5.73
N GLU A 190 25.37 -18.23 5.29
CA GLU A 190 24.14 -18.47 6.05
C GLU A 190 23.15 -19.44 5.39
N GLY A 191 23.41 -19.84 4.15
CA GLY A 191 22.51 -20.65 3.34
C GLY A 191 21.34 -19.87 2.73
N ASP A 192 20.35 -20.61 2.21
CA ASP A 192 19.18 -20.07 1.51
C ASP A 192 18.10 -19.59 2.50
N LYS A 193 18.42 -18.58 3.33
CA LYS A 193 17.44 -17.92 4.19
C LYS A 193 16.44 -17.09 3.36
N PRO A 194 15.17 -16.97 3.78
CA PRO A 194 14.12 -16.32 2.98
C PRO A 194 14.46 -14.89 2.58
N GLU A 195 14.96 -14.09 3.54
CA GLU A 195 15.30 -12.68 3.36
C GLU A 195 16.44 -12.47 2.36
N VAL A 196 17.42 -13.39 2.35
CA VAL A 196 18.57 -13.32 1.43
C VAL A 196 18.16 -13.80 0.04
N LEU A 197 17.41 -14.90 -0.01
CA LEU A 197 16.96 -15.52 -1.25
C LEU A 197 16.00 -14.61 -2.03
N VAL A 198 15.10 -13.89 -1.35
CA VAL A 198 14.19 -12.94 -2.00
C VAL A 198 14.93 -11.72 -2.56
N SER A 199 15.88 -11.15 -1.80
CA SER A 199 16.70 -10.04 -2.31
C SER A 199 17.62 -10.48 -3.45
N TYR A 200 18.09 -11.73 -3.45
CA TYR A 200 18.88 -12.30 -4.55
C TYR A 200 18.03 -12.49 -5.81
N ALA A 201 16.82 -13.00 -5.65
CA ALA A 201 15.83 -13.11 -6.73
C ALA A 201 15.49 -11.74 -7.33
N ASP A 202 15.28 -10.71 -6.50
CA ASP A 202 15.02 -9.34 -6.95
C ASP A 202 16.23 -8.77 -7.72
N ALA A 203 17.44 -8.89 -7.19
CA ALA A 203 18.66 -8.43 -7.86
C ALA A 203 18.86 -9.10 -9.23
N LEU A 204 18.61 -10.41 -9.34
CA LEU A 204 18.63 -11.15 -10.60
C LEU A 204 17.57 -10.62 -11.57
N ALA A 205 16.33 -10.41 -11.11
CA ALA A 205 15.26 -9.88 -11.94
C ALA A 205 15.65 -8.52 -12.52
N MET A 206 16.25 -7.64 -11.71
CA MET A 206 16.72 -6.32 -12.17
C MET A 206 17.80 -6.41 -13.25
N THR A 207 18.74 -7.38 -13.17
CA THR A 207 19.71 -7.61 -14.26
C THR A 207 19.07 -8.12 -15.56
N ARG A 208 17.90 -8.78 -15.47
CA ARG A 208 17.15 -9.34 -16.59
C ARG A 208 16.01 -8.43 -17.07
N GLY A 209 16.09 -7.12 -16.77
CA GLY A 209 15.07 -6.15 -17.19
C GLY A 209 13.70 -6.39 -16.54
N GLY A 210 13.67 -7.01 -15.37
CA GLY A 210 12.46 -7.34 -14.62
C GLY A 210 11.85 -8.70 -14.95
N ASP A 211 12.51 -9.56 -15.75
CA ASP A 211 12.04 -10.93 -15.99
C ASP A 211 12.17 -11.79 -14.73
N LEU A 212 11.04 -12.31 -14.24
CA LEU A 212 10.92 -13.15 -13.05
C LEU A 212 10.74 -14.65 -13.38
N SER A 213 10.94 -15.05 -14.63
CA SER A 213 10.76 -16.43 -15.09
C SER A 213 11.88 -17.39 -14.68
N GLY A 214 11.65 -18.69 -14.88
CA GLY A 214 12.65 -19.74 -14.66
C GLY A 214 13.08 -19.89 -13.20
N ASP A 215 14.39 -19.91 -12.98
CA ASP A 215 15.06 -20.10 -11.69
C ASP A 215 14.63 -19.08 -10.62
N ILE A 216 14.27 -17.85 -11.01
CA ILE A 216 13.76 -16.83 -10.09
C ILE A 216 12.41 -17.24 -9.51
N THR A 217 11.51 -17.80 -10.32
CA THR A 217 10.21 -18.31 -9.84
C THR A 217 10.42 -19.45 -8.83
N ASP A 218 11.37 -20.34 -9.08
CA ASP A 218 11.68 -21.45 -8.15
C ASP A 218 12.26 -20.94 -6.82
N MET A 219 13.10 -19.89 -6.85
CA MET A 219 13.57 -19.23 -5.63
C MET A 219 12.43 -18.60 -4.84
N LEU A 220 11.54 -17.85 -5.50
CA LEU A 220 10.39 -17.23 -4.85
C LEU A 220 9.44 -18.28 -4.23
N ALA A 221 9.28 -19.44 -4.88
CA ALA A 221 8.54 -20.55 -4.30
C ALA A 221 9.20 -21.10 -3.02
N LYS A 222 10.53 -21.25 -3.00
CA LYS A 222 11.29 -21.64 -1.79
C LYS A 222 11.17 -20.60 -0.68
N VAL A 223 11.25 -19.30 -1.01
CA VAL A 223 11.03 -18.21 -0.03
C VAL A 223 9.66 -18.37 0.63
N LEU A 224 8.60 -18.53 -0.16
CA LEU A 224 7.24 -18.64 0.36
C LEU A 224 6.92 -19.97 1.04
N GLN A 225 7.73 -21.01 0.80
CA GLN A 225 7.65 -22.27 1.55
C GLN A 225 8.21 -22.11 2.97
N GLN A 226 9.30 -21.35 3.13
CA GLN A 226 9.93 -21.10 4.41
C GLN A 226 9.25 -19.97 5.20
N ASP A 227 8.87 -18.88 4.52
CA ASP A 227 8.14 -17.75 5.07
C ASP A 227 6.91 -17.43 4.19
N PRO A 228 5.74 -18.02 4.50
CA PRO A 228 4.51 -17.79 3.76
C PRO A 228 3.97 -16.35 3.85
N SER A 229 4.50 -15.54 4.77
CA SER A 229 4.13 -14.14 4.99
C SER A 229 5.15 -13.15 4.43
N ASN A 230 6.16 -13.62 3.70
CA ASN A 230 7.17 -12.74 3.13
C ASN A 230 6.53 -11.75 2.14
N VAL A 231 6.47 -10.47 2.52
CA VAL A 231 5.77 -9.42 1.75
C VAL A 231 6.37 -9.27 0.35
N GLU A 232 7.69 -9.21 0.26
CA GLU A 232 8.45 -9.06 -0.98
C GLU A 232 8.33 -10.31 -1.85
N GLY A 233 8.43 -11.50 -1.26
CA GLY A 233 8.26 -12.78 -1.95
C GLY A 233 6.86 -12.94 -2.54
N LEU A 234 5.81 -12.54 -1.81
CA LEU A 234 4.43 -12.54 -2.31
C LEU A 234 4.26 -11.52 -3.43
N TRP A 235 4.83 -10.32 -3.28
CA TRP A 235 4.78 -9.27 -4.29
C TRP A 235 5.40 -9.74 -5.62
N LEU A 236 6.65 -10.20 -5.57
CA LEU A 236 7.41 -10.68 -6.73
C LEU A 236 6.78 -11.94 -7.33
N SER A 237 6.25 -12.85 -6.52
CA SER A 237 5.53 -14.04 -7.03
C SER A 237 4.27 -13.64 -7.81
N GLY A 238 3.56 -12.61 -7.36
CA GLY A 238 2.41 -12.08 -8.08
C GLY A 238 2.81 -11.42 -9.41
N MET A 239 3.91 -10.66 -9.41
CA MET A 239 4.47 -10.08 -10.65
C MET A 239 4.90 -11.16 -11.63
N ALA A 240 5.61 -12.19 -11.16
CA ALA A 240 6.03 -13.34 -11.95
C ALA A 240 4.82 -14.01 -12.58
N ALA A 241 3.79 -14.34 -11.78
CA ALA A 241 2.56 -14.95 -12.28
C ALA A 241 1.86 -14.10 -13.36
N ARG A 242 1.79 -12.77 -13.16
CA ARG A 242 1.22 -11.85 -14.15
C ARG A 242 2.01 -11.84 -15.46
N GLN A 243 3.34 -11.87 -15.41
CA GLN A 243 4.18 -11.92 -16.62
C GLN A 243 3.92 -13.17 -17.47
N ARG A 244 3.60 -14.31 -16.85
CA ARG A 244 3.25 -15.56 -17.54
C ARG A 244 1.77 -15.63 -17.97
N GLY A 245 1.00 -14.57 -17.76
CA GLY A 245 -0.44 -14.52 -18.04
C GLY A 245 -1.32 -15.29 -17.05
N ASP A 246 -0.76 -15.76 -15.92
CA ASP A 246 -1.50 -16.41 -14.85
C ASP A 246 -2.04 -15.36 -13.86
N PHE A 247 -3.06 -14.63 -14.31
CA PHE A 247 -3.68 -13.57 -13.54
C PHE A 247 -4.36 -14.08 -12.26
N THR A 248 -4.81 -15.34 -12.23
CA THR A 248 -5.45 -15.94 -11.06
C THR A 248 -4.45 -16.11 -9.91
N SER A 249 -3.29 -16.69 -10.19
CA SER A 249 -2.24 -16.83 -9.19
C SER A 249 -1.68 -15.47 -8.77
N ALA A 250 -1.54 -14.52 -9.71
CA ALA A 250 -1.09 -13.17 -9.41
C ALA A 250 -1.97 -12.48 -8.36
N LEU A 251 -3.30 -12.50 -8.58
CA LEU A 251 -4.27 -11.94 -7.64
C LEU A 251 -4.25 -12.67 -6.28
N LYS A 252 -4.05 -13.99 -6.27
CA LYS A 252 -3.95 -14.76 -5.02
C LYS A 252 -2.76 -14.31 -4.17
N PHE A 253 -1.59 -14.10 -4.77
CA PHE A 253 -0.42 -13.64 -4.04
C PHE A 253 -0.61 -12.23 -3.48
N TRP A 254 -1.01 -11.27 -4.31
CA TRP A 254 -1.19 -9.88 -3.87
C TRP A 254 -2.31 -9.69 -2.85
N ARG A 255 -3.42 -10.45 -2.94
CA ARG A 255 -4.48 -10.41 -1.93
C ARG A 255 -4.00 -10.90 -0.56
N ARG A 256 -3.04 -11.84 -0.51
CA ARG A 256 -2.39 -12.26 0.75
C ARG A 256 -1.47 -11.18 1.30
N THR A 257 -0.90 -10.33 0.44
CA THR A 257 -0.02 -9.23 0.85
C THR A 257 -0.79 -8.05 1.48
N LEU A 258 -2.04 -7.79 1.05
CA LEU A 258 -2.87 -6.69 1.56
C LEU A 258 -2.91 -6.52 3.09
N PRO A 259 -3.24 -7.56 3.89
CA PRO A 259 -3.30 -7.41 5.35
C PRO A 259 -1.93 -7.13 5.98
N LEU A 260 -0.84 -7.51 5.32
CA LEU A 260 0.54 -7.38 5.83
C LEU A 260 1.08 -5.96 5.65
N VAL A 261 0.59 -5.22 4.65
CA VAL A 261 1.03 -3.85 4.34
C VAL A 261 0.04 -2.78 4.82
N LYS A 262 -0.94 -3.13 5.67
CA LYS A 262 -2.01 -2.21 6.11
C LYS A 262 -1.52 -0.91 6.75
N SER A 263 -0.35 -0.95 7.40
CA SER A 263 0.27 0.20 8.06
C SER A 263 1.01 1.13 7.10
N ASP A 264 1.32 0.67 5.89
CA ASP A 264 1.95 1.46 4.83
C ASP A 264 0.90 1.85 3.78
N ALA A 265 0.35 3.06 3.93
CA ALA A 265 -0.69 3.57 3.04
C ALA A 265 -0.24 3.64 1.57
N ARG A 266 1.05 3.89 1.30
CA ARG A 266 1.58 3.98 -0.06
C ARG A 266 1.68 2.60 -0.69
N ALA A 267 2.28 1.64 0.01
CA ALA A 267 2.38 0.26 -0.46
C ALA A 267 0.99 -0.36 -0.68
N LEU A 268 0.05 -0.10 0.24
CA LEU A 268 -1.33 -0.56 0.11
C LEU A 268 -2.02 0.01 -1.13
N ALA A 269 -1.89 1.32 -1.40
CA ALA A 269 -2.46 1.94 -2.58
C ALA A 269 -1.86 1.38 -3.89
N GLN A 270 -0.53 1.18 -3.95
CA GLN A 270 0.14 0.57 -5.10
C GLN A 270 -0.34 -0.86 -5.34
N LEU A 271 -0.47 -1.66 -4.29
CA LEU A 271 -0.93 -3.03 -4.38
C LEU A 271 -2.39 -3.13 -4.85
N GLN A 272 -3.27 -2.24 -4.35
CA GLN A 272 -4.66 -2.15 -4.78
C GLN A 272 -4.77 -1.80 -6.27
N ASP A 273 -3.97 -0.86 -6.74
CA ASP A 273 -3.93 -0.49 -8.15
C ASP A 273 -3.46 -1.67 -9.03
N LEU A 274 -2.40 -2.38 -8.60
CA LEU A 274 -1.88 -3.54 -9.29
C LEU A 274 -2.92 -4.67 -9.40
N ILE A 275 -3.67 -4.92 -8.32
CA ILE A 275 -4.80 -5.86 -8.30
C ILE A 275 -5.86 -5.44 -9.32
N ARG A 276 -6.31 -4.18 -9.29
CA ARG A 276 -7.33 -3.65 -10.20
C ARG A 276 -6.93 -3.79 -11.67
N GLN A 277 -5.71 -3.39 -12.01
CA GLN A 277 -5.19 -3.53 -13.38
C GLN A 277 -5.17 -5.01 -13.83
N THR A 278 -4.85 -5.91 -12.91
CA THR A 278 -4.73 -7.33 -13.21
C THR A 278 -6.09 -7.99 -13.37
N GLU A 279 -7.11 -7.56 -12.62
CA GLU A 279 -8.50 -8.00 -12.81
C GLU A 279 -9.04 -7.55 -14.18
N GLN A 280 -8.69 -6.35 -14.64
CA GLN A 280 -9.01 -5.88 -15.99
C GLN A 280 -8.32 -6.72 -17.07
N GLY A 281 -7.03 -7.03 -16.89
CA GLY A 281 -6.30 -7.93 -17.80
C GLY A 281 -6.87 -9.36 -17.82
N ALA A 282 -7.28 -9.88 -16.66
CA ALA A 282 -7.91 -11.19 -16.53
C ALA A 282 -9.25 -11.25 -17.27
N THR A 283 -10.08 -10.22 -17.15
CA THR A 283 -11.38 -10.14 -17.83
C THR A 283 -11.23 -9.99 -19.35
N GLN A 284 -10.25 -9.23 -19.83
CA GLN A 284 -9.94 -9.13 -21.27
C GLN A 284 -9.37 -10.44 -21.84
N SER A 285 -8.50 -11.12 -21.09
CA SER A 285 -7.97 -12.44 -21.47
C SER A 285 -9.05 -13.51 -21.46
N ALA A 286 -9.96 -13.48 -20.48
CA ALA A 286 -11.13 -14.33 -20.45
C ALA A 286 -12.08 -14.03 -21.61
N ALA A 287 -12.35 -12.75 -21.93
CA ALA A 287 -13.18 -12.37 -23.07
C ALA A 287 -12.56 -12.79 -24.42
N GLY A 288 -11.23 -12.69 -24.57
CA GLY A 288 -10.50 -13.19 -25.74
C GLY A 288 -10.52 -14.71 -25.85
N LYS A 289 -10.42 -15.44 -24.73
CA LYS A 289 -10.58 -16.91 -24.68
C LYS A 289 -12.02 -17.34 -24.95
N THR A 290 -13.03 -16.66 -24.40
CA THR A 290 -14.44 -16.95 -24.68
C THR A 290 -14.80 -16.64 -26.13
N ALA A 291 -14.23 -15.58 -26.71
CA ALA A 291 -14.36 -15.32 -28.15
C ALA A 291 -13.70 -16.42 -28.98
N ALA A 292 -12.49 -16.87 -28.64
CA ALA A 292 -11.79 -17.97 -29.34
C ALA A 292 -12.47 -19.34 -29.16
N THR A 293 -13.16 -19.56 -28.04
CA THR A 293 -13.93 -20.78 -27.78
C THR A 293 -15.30 -20.72 -28.46
N ALA A 294 -15.91 -19.53 -28.61
CA ALA A 294 -17.08 -19.33 -29.46
C ALA A 294 -16.77 -19.53 -30.95
N THR A 295 -15.54 -19.26 -31.42
CA THR A 295 -15.09 -19.60 -32.78
C THR A 295 -14.80 -21.10 -33.00
N ALA A 296 -14.92 -21.94 -31.95
CA ALA A 296 -14.81 -23.40 -32.08
C ALA A 296 -16.16 -24.07 -32.35
N GLU A 297 -17.29 -23.41 -32.03
CA GLU A 297 -18.65 -23.84 -32.42
C GLU A 297 -19.22 -23.06 -33.61
N SER A 298 -18.56 -21.99 -34.06
CA SER A 298 -18.92 -21.33 -35.32
C SER A 298 -18.65 -22.24 -36.52
N PRO A 299 -19.59 -22.34 -37.48
CA PRO A 299 -19.42 -23.14 -38.69
C PRO A 299 -18.22 -22.67 -39.51
N ARG A 300 -17.40 -23.64 -39.94
CA ARG A 300 -16.22 -23.44 -40.79
C ARG A 300 -16.45 -24.09 -42.13
N LEU A 301 -16.57 -23.29 -43.19
CA LEU A 301 -16.72 -23.80 -44.55
C LEU A 301 -15.36 -23.93 -45.22
N THR A 302 -14.94 -25.15 -45.51
CA THR A 302 -13.72 -25.40 -46.30
C THR A 302 -14.06 -25.28 -47.78
N VAL A 303 -13.44 -24.34 -48.48
CA VAL A 303 -13.69 -24.04 -49.89
C VAL A 303 -12.41 -24.25 -50.70
N LYS A 304 -12.48 -25.14 -51.69
CA LYS A 304 -11.43 -25.37 -52.69
C LYS A 304 -11.77 -24.58 -53.95
N VAL A 305 -10.91 -23.64 -54.33
CA VAL A 305 -11.12 -22.78 -55.49
C VAL A 305 -10.13 -23.14 -56.58
N SER A 306 -10.63 -23.32 -57.80
CA SER A 306 -9.82 -23.60 -58.99
C SER A 306 -10.28 -22.78 -60.19
N LEU A 307 -9.38 -22.57 -61.15
CA LEU A 307 -9.68 -21.88 -62.41
C LEU A 307 -9.85 -22.91 -63.52
N SER A 308 -10.95 -22.80 -64.29
CA SER A 308 -11.21 -23.68 -65.44
C SER A 308 -10.13 -23.54 -66.51
N PRO A 309 -9.63 -24.65 -67.10
CA PRO A 309 -8.64 -24.60 -68.17
C PRO A 309 -9.04 -23.74 -69.37
N LYS A 310 -10.34 -23.59 -69.63
CA LYS A 310 -10.88 -22.76 -70.73
C LYS A 310 -10.67 -21.26 -70.53
N LEU A 311 -10.43 -20.83 -69.29
CA LEU A 311 -10.31 -19.42 -68.92
C LEU A 311 -8.88 -19.03 -68.49
N LEU A 312 -7.90 -19.95 -68.54
CA LEU A 312 -6.50 -19.69 -68.20
C LEU A 312 -5.92 -18.50 -68.99
N ASN A 313 -6.24 -18.41 -70.28
CA ASN A 313 -5.74 -17.33 -71.15
C ASN A 313 -6.46 -15.98 -70.95
N LYS A 314 -7.46 -15.92 -70.06
CA LYS A 314 -8.24 -14.70 -69.76
C LYS A 314 -7.92 -14.11 -68.38
N ALA A 315 -6.98 -14.69 -67.63
CA ALA A 315 -6.55 -14.23 -66.33
C ALA A 315 -5.03 -14.06 -66.28
N SER A 316 -4.56 -12.98 -65.66
CA SER A 316 -3.16 -12.77 -65.32
C SER A 316 -2.84 -13.38 -63.95
N PRO A 317 -1.62 -13.91 -63.72
CA PRO A 317 -1.21 -14.43 -62.40
C PRO A 317 -1.37 -13.42 -61.24
N ASP A 318 -1.26 -12.12 -61.53
CA ASP A 318 -1.39 -11.04 -60.53
C ASP A 318 -2.83 -10.55 -60.32
N ASP A 319 -3.79 -11.05 -61.08
CA ASP A 319 -5.19 -10.65 -60.92
C ASP A 319 -5.71 -11.07 -59.54
N THR A 320 -6.58 -10.22 -58.98
CA THR A 320 -7.14 -10.46 -57.65
C THR A 320 -8.33 -11.40 -57.72
N VAL A 321 -8.32 -12.42 -56.86
CA VAL A 321 -9.42 -13.36 -56.63
C VAL A 321 -10.12 -12.99 -55.32
N PHE A 322 -11.40 -12.63 -55.41
CA PHE A 322 -12.28 -12.46 -54.26
C PHE A 322 -13.09 -13.73 -54.05
N ILE A 323 -12.96 -14.34 -52.87
CA ILE A 323 -13.73 -15.53 -52.49
C ILE A 323 -14.59 -15.13 -51.31
N TYR A 324 -15.91 -15.24 -51.45
CA TYR A 324 -16.82 -14.78 -50.42
C TYR A 324 -18.10 -15.63 -50.33
N ALA A 325 -18.71 -15.61 -49.15
CA ALA A 325 -20.02 -16.18 -48.87
C ALA A 325 -21.07 -15.07 -48.80
N ARG A 326 -22.25 -15.29 -49.36
CA ARG A 326 -23.41 -14.39 -49.29
C ARG A 326 -24.66 -15.13 -48.83
N ALA A 327 -25.57 -14.43 -48.15
CA ALA A 327 -26.89 -14.95 -47.85
C ALA A 327 -27.69 -15.18 -49.14
N LEU A 328 -28.57 -16.19 -49.15
CA LEU A 328 -29.46 -16.46 -50.30
C LEU A 328 -30.60 -15.44 -50.44
N GLN A 329 -30.95 -14.75 -49.34
CA GLN A 329 -31.98 -13.73 -49.24
C GLN A 329 -31.47 -12.61 -48.33
N GLY A 330 -31.82 -11.36 -48.64
CA GLY A 330 -31.40 -10.18 -47.86
C GLY A 330 -30.43 -9.26 -48.60
N THR A 331 -29.70 -8.44 -47.85
CA THR A 331 -28.82 -7.42 -48.41
C THR A 331 -27.61 -8.04 -49.14
N PRO A 332 -27.11 -7.40 -50.22
CA PRO A 332 -26.07 -7.96 -51.09
C PRO A 332 -24.66 -8.00 -50.47
N LEU A 333 -24.54 -7.77 -49.16
CA LEU A 333 -23.25 -7.71 -48.47
C LEU A 333 -22.68 -9.12 -48.25
N PRO A 334 -21.36 -9.32 -48.42
CA PRO A 334 -20.71 -10.59 -48.12
C PRO A 334 -20.67 -10.84 -46.60
N LEU A 335 -20.94 -12.09 -46.20
CA LEU A 335 -20.89 -12.57 -44.82
C LEU A 335 -19.46 -12.89 -44.38
N ALA A 336 -18.63 -13.36 -45.31
CA ALA A 336 -17.20 -13.60 -45.15
C ALA A 336 -16.52 -13.35 -46.50
N ILE A 337 -15.36 -12.70 -46.51
CA ILE A 337 -14.62 -12.40 -47.75
C ILE A 337 -13.11 -12.55 -47.56
N VAL A 338 -12.46 -13.18 -48.52
CA VAL A 338 -11.01 -13.36 -48.59
C VAL A 338 -10.51 -12.89 -49.94
N ARG A 339 -9.36 -12.21 -49.94
CA ARG A 339 -8.65 -11.76 -51.13
C ARG A 339 -7.40 -12.61 -51.36
N LYS A 340 -7.25 -13.15 -52.56
CA LYS A 340 -6.10 -13.95 -53.03
C LYS A 340 -5.66 -13.51 -54.43
N LYS A 341 -4.60 -14.11 -54.96
CA LYS A 341 -4.15 -13.91 -56.34
C LYS A 341 -4.47 -15.12 -57.21
N VAL A 342 -4.53 -14.94 -58.53
CA VAL A 342 -4.72 -16.05 -59.49
C VAL A 342 -3.55 -17.03 -59.43
N SER A 343 -2.33 -16.53 -59.19
CA SER A 343 -1.14 -17.35 -58.94
C SER A 343 -1.26 -18.32 -57.76
N ASP A 344 -2.19 -18.05 -56.83
CA ASP A 344 -2.41 -18.91 -55.67
C ASP A 344 -3.32 -20.10 -56.01
N LEU A 345 -3.97 -20.12 -57.19
CA LEU A 345 -4.91 -21.17 -57.58
C LEU A 345 -4.17 -22.40 -58.15
N PRO A 346 -4.62 -23.64 -57.84
CA PRO A 346 -5.74 -23.97 -56.96
C PRO A 346 -5.40 -23.83 -55.47
N LEU A 347 -6.34 -23.30 -54.67
CA LEU A 347 -6.16 -23.11 -53.23
C LEU A 347 -7.33 -23.65 -52.41
N SER A 348 -7.06 -23.99 -51.16
CA SER A 348 -8.06 -24.35 -50.15
C SER A 348 -8.07 -23.30 -49.04
N ILE A 349 -9.24 -22.72 -48.75
CA ILE A 349 -9.43 -21.76 -47.66
C ILE A 349 -10.57 -22.18 -46.74
N ILE A 350 -10.55 -21.67 -45.53
CA ILE A 350 -11.64 -21.82 -44.57
C ILE A 350 -12.33 -20.47 -44.45
N LEU A 351 -13.65 -20.44 -44.65
CA LEU A 351 -14.48 -19.26 -44.38
C LEU A 351 -15.17 -19.47 -43.03
N ASP A 352 -15.02 -18.50 -42.12
CA ASP A 352 -15.63 -18.51 -40.79
C ASP A 352 -16.11 -17.10 -40.40
N ASP A 353 -16.75 -17.01 -39.22
CA ASP A 353 -17.32 -15.76 -38.68
C ASP A 353 -16.29 -14.65 -38.41
N SER A 354 -15.01 -14.99 -38.23
CA SER A 354 -13.95 -13.99 -37.99
C SER A 354 -13.65 -13.15 -39.23
N MET A 355 -14.07 -13.64 -40.40
CA MET A 355 -13.88 -12.98 -41.70
C MET A 355 -15.07 -12.07 -42.08
N ALA A 356 -16.04 -11.88 -41.18
CA ALA A 356 -17.16 -11.00 -41.39
C ALA A 356 -16.75 -9.53 -41.25
N MET A 357 -17.09 -8.69 -42.24
CA MET A 357 -16.79 -7.25 -42.20
C MET A 357 -17.58 -6.50 -41.11
N VAL A 358 -18.73 -7.04 -40.70
CA VAL A 358 -19.54 -6.52 -39.59
C VAL A 358 -19.97 -7.68 -38.67
N PRO A 359 -19.84 -7.54 -37.34
CA PRO A 359 -20.23 -8.61 -36.38
C PRO A 359 -21.71 -9.00 -36.45
N SER A 360 -22.56 -8.14 -37.02
CA SER A 360 -23.99 -8.42 -37.19
C SER A 360 -24.30 -9.35 -38.37
N ALA A 361 -23.40 -9.53 -39.35
CA ALA A 361 -23.60 -10.31 -40.57
C ALA A 361 -22.65 -11.51 -40.69
N SER A 362 -22.64 -12.37 -39.66
CA SER A 362 -21.80 -13.56 -39.56
C SER A 362 -22.35 -14.75 -40.35
N LEU A 363 -21.48 -15.69 -40.73
CA LEU A 363 -21.84 -16.91 -41.44
C LEU A 363 -22.76 -17.81 -40.60
N SER A 364 -22.51 -17.91 -39.28
CA SER A 364 -23.28 -18.67 -38.30
C SER A 364 -24.77 -18.35 -38.21
N LYS A 365 -25.18 -17.15 -38.64
CA LYS A 365 -26.57 -16.70 -38.58
C LYS A 365 -27.44 -17.26 -39.70
N TYR A 366 -26.84 -17.92 -40.69
CA TYR A 366 -27.53 -18.44 -41.86
C TYR A 366 -27.36 -19.95 -41.95
N SER A 367 -28.43 -20.66 -42.32
CA SER A 367 -28.39 -22.11 -42.53
C SER A 367 -27.79 -22.49 -43.90
N LYS A 368 -28.01 -21.63 -44.91
CA LYS A 368 -27.52 -21.82 -46.28
C LYS A 368 -26.98 -20.52 -46.86
N VAL A 369 -25.92 -20.63 -47.65
CA VAL A 369 -25.25 -19.51 -48.31
C VAL A 369 -24.96 -19.80 -49.78
N ARG A 370 -24.60 -18.75 -50.52
CA ARG A 370 -23.98 -18.82 -51.84
C ARG A 370 -22.50 -18.56 -51.70
N LEU A 371 -21.67 -19.47 -52.20
CA LEU A 371 -20.24 -19.28 -52.33
C LEU A 371 -19.93 -18.75 -53.72
N THR A 372 -19.16 -17.68 -53.79
CA THR A 372 -18.74 -17.07 -55.05
C THR A 372 -17.24 -16.83 -55.02
N ALA A 373 -16.54 -17.27 -56.07
CA ALA A 373 -15.16 -16.92 -56.36
C ALA A 373 -15.12 -16.07 -57.63
N ARG A 374 -14.54 -14.87 -57.56
CA ARG A 374 -14.47 -13.94 -58.68
C ARG A 374 -13.06 -13.39 -58.89
N ILE A 375 -12.56 -13.48 -60.12
CA ILE A 375 -11.33 -12.82 -60.56
C ILE A 375 -11.72 -11.45 -61.11
N THR A 376 -11.16 -10.38 -60.55
CA THR A 376 -11.35 -9.03 -61.07
C THR A 376 -10.22 -8.63 -62.01
N LEU A 377 -10.55 -8.31 -63.26
CA LEU A 377 -9.57 -7.78 -64.22
C LEU A 377 -9.30 -6.29 -64.01
N SER A 378 -10.28 -5.57 -63.44
CA SER A 378 -10.20 -4.13 -63.18
C SER A 378 -9.54 -3.75 -61.84
N GLY A 379 -9.16 -4.74 -61.02
CA GLY A 379 -8.70 -4.56 -59.64
C GLY A 379 -9.73 -4.01 -58.63
N LYS A 380 -10.99 -3.78 -59.04
CA LYS A 380 -12.03 -3.17 -58.18
C LYS A 380 -12.86 -4.23 -57.45
N ALA A 381 -13.35 -3.88 -56.26
CA ALA A 381 -14.19 -4.77 -55.45
C ALA A 381 -15.63 -4.92 -56.00
N LYS A 382 -16.11 -3.96 -56.78
CA LYS A 382 -17.44 -4.04 -57.43
C LYS A 382 -17.38 -4.95 -58.66
N PRO A 383 -18.39 -5.83 -58.88
CA PRO A 383 -18.45 -6.65 -60.09
C PRO A 383 -18.44 -5.77 -61.35
N ALA A 384 -17.67 -6.18 -62.36
CA ALA A 384 -17.65 -5.56 -63.67
C ALA A 384 -17.83 -6.62 -64.78
N SER A 385 -18.39 -6.20 -65.92
CA SER A 385 -18.45 -7.04 -67.13
C SER A 385 -17.03 -7.43 -67.53
N GLY A 386 -16.83 -8.70 -67.89
CA GLY A 386 -15.53 -9.30 -68.19
C GLY A 386 -14.82 -9.97 -67.02
N ASP A 387 -15.26 -9.76 -65.77
CA ASP A 387 -14.72 -10.51 -64.61
C ASP A 387 -14.98 -12.03 -64.77
N LEU A 388 -14.10 -12.87 -64.24
CA LEU A 388 -14.31 -14.33 -64.26
C LEU A 388 -14.96 -14.78 -62.96
N ILE A 389 -15.98 -15.62 -63.02
CA ILE A 389 -16.78 -16.01 -61.85
C ILE A 389 -17.04 -17.52 -61.80
N GLY A 390 -17.04 -18.06 -60.58
CA GLY A 390 -17.56 -19.38 -60.23
C GLY A 390 -18.49 -19.25 -59.03
N GLU A 391 -19.67 -19.86 -59.09
CA GLU A 391 -20.65 -19.83 -58.00
C GLU A 391 -21.14 -21.24 -57.68
N VAL A 392 -21.32 -21.50 -56.39
CA VAL A 392 -21.99 -22.71 -55.88
C VAL A 392 -23.09 -22.27 -54.91
N SER A 393 -24.31 -22.72 -55.19
CA SER A 393 -25.49 -22.37 -54.40
C SER A 393 -26.58 -23.43 -54.58
N PRO A 394 -27.30 -23.84 -53.52
CA PRO A 394 -27.10 -23.48 -52.11
C PRO A 394 -26.06 -24.36 -51.40
N VAL A 395 -25.30 -23.79 -50.46
CA VAL A 395 -24.32 -24.51 -49.62
C VAL A 395 -24.76 -24.45 -48.16
N ALA A 396 -24.81 -25.59 -47.47
CA ALA A 396 -25.14 -25.64 -46.05
C ALA A 396 -23.95 -25.17 -45.21
N VAL A 397 -24.19 -24.23 -44.29
CA VAL A 397 -23.11 -23.56 -43.54
C VAL A 397 -22.37 -24.52 -42.58
N ASN A 398 -23.04 -25.57 -42.11
CA ASN A 398 -22.46 -26.60 -41.24
C ASN A 398 -21.84 -27.78 -42.00
N GLN A 399 -21.61 -27.66 -43.31
CA GLN A 399 -21.01 -28.71 -44.11
C GLN A 399 -19.53 -28.89 -43.76
N THR A 400 -19.14 -30.13 -43.44
CA THR A 400 -17.77 -30.50 -43.05
C THR A 400 -16.90 -30.91 -44.24
N GLU A 401 -17.51 -31.33 -45.34
CA GLU A 401 -16.80 -31.69 -46.57
C GLU A 401 -16.33 -30.44 -47.35
N PRO A 402 -15.15 -30.47 -47.98
CA PRO A 402 -14.67 -29.37 -48.80
C PRO A 402 -15.59 -29.11 -50.00
N ILE A 403 -16.04 -27.87 -50.18
CA ILE A 403 -16.83 -27.46 -51.34
C ILE A 403 -15.90 -26.97 -52.46
N GLU A 404 -16.07 -27.53 -53.66
CA GLU A 404 -15.31 -27.10 -54.83
C GLU A 404 -16.03 -25.98 -55.59
N VAL A 405 -15.34 -24.86 -55.79
CA VAL A 405 -15.81 -23.71 -56.58
C VAL A 405 -14.88 -23.54 -57.77
N VAL A 406 -15.37 -23.90 -58.96
CA VAL A 406 -14.63 -23.76 -60.22
C VAL A 406 -15.01 -22.44 -60.90
N ILE A 407 -14.03 -21.58 -61.11
CA ILE A 407 -14.19 -20.33 -61.86
C ILE A 407 -14.27 -20.68 -63.34
N ALA A 408 -15.47 -20.64 -63.91
CA ALA A 408 -15.76 -21.20 -65.24
C ALA A 408 -16.63 -20.29 -66.13
N GLN A 409 -17.14 -19.18 -65.61
CA GLN A 409 -18.00 -18.25 -66.34
C GLN A 409 -17.36 -16.87 -66.44
N VAL A 410 -17.78 -16.10 -67.46
CA VAL A 410 -17.42 -14.68 -67.61
C VAL A 410 -18.66 -13.88 -67.25
N VAL A 411 -18.51 -12.86 -66.41
CA VAL A 411 -19.59 -11.92 -66.08
C VAL A 411 -19.95 -11.16 -67.36
N PRO A 412 -21.23 -11.22 -67.81
CA PRO A 412 -21.66 -10.61 -69.07
C PRO A 412 -21.54 -9.09 -69.07
#